data_AF-A0A3C0Y967-F1
#
_entry.id   AF-A0A3C0Y967-F1
#
_cell.length_a   1.000
_cell.length_b   1.000
_cell.length_c   1.000
_cell.angle_alpha   90.00
_cell.angle_beta   90.00
_cell.angle_gamma   90.00
#
_symmetry.space_group_name_H-M   'P 1'
#
loop_
_entity.id
_entity.type
_entity.pdbx_description
1 polymer ?
#
loop_
_entity_poly.entity_id
_entity_poly.type
_entity_poly.pdbx_seq_one_letter_code
_entity_poly.pdbx_strand_id
1 'polypeptide(L)'
;MQATRKLWTWLAVICVLSFAVLGWVGTEIYLTAPPIPKQVISTQGAVLFSEGQVQRGQEAWLSAGGQQLGSVWGHGSYVAPDWSADWLHREALALRTVWAQRDFGKPFEQLGVGQQAELNARLKSEMRRNTYDAATGTITLSPERAEAVQQVAKHYTGLFGDDASLDKLREQYAMNAGSLPDPADLQALPAFIFWSAWSAATDRPGETDLSYTSNWPHDALVDNTPTAGAGIWSIASVIFMIAAIAGMIFYHSTAKEEGDPTPPKADPLFDLKPTPSMKATRKYFYVVIGLILAQVGMGVITAHYAVEGHTFFGFPLAQILP
;
A
#
# COMPACT_ATOMS: atom_id res chain seq x y z
N MET A 1 -21.05 -13.30 42.42
CA MET A 1 -21.54 -13.96 41.19
C MET A 1 -22.36 -13.05 40.24
N GLN A 2 -22.98 -11.95 40.69
CA GLN A 2 -23.75 -11.06 39.79
C GLN A 2 -22.90 -10.03 39.02
N ALA A 3 -21.82 -9.52 39.61
CA ALA A 3 -20.91 -8.56 38.95
C ALA A 3 -20.24 -9.17 37.70
N THR A 4 -19.79 -10.42 37.78
CA THR A 4 -19.21 -11.14 36.64
C THR A 4 -20.21 -11.31 35.50
N ARG A 5 -21.49 -11.61 35.80
CA ARG A 5 -22.53 -11.73 34.76
C ARG A 5 -22.72 -10.42 33.99
N LYS A 6 -22.73 -9.26 34.67
CA LYS A 6 -22.84 -7.95 34.02
C LYS A 6 -21.64 -7.65 33.11
N LEU A 7 -20.43 -7.96 33.56
CA LEU A 7 -19.20 -7.78 32.75
C LEU A 7 -19.21 -8.68 31.51
N TRP A 8 -19.59 -9.95 31.66
CA TRP A 8 -19.72 -10.88 30.53
C TRP A 8 -20.81 -10.44 29.53
N THR A 9 -21.93 -9.91 30.00
CA THR A 9 -22.95 -9.35 29.12
C THR A 9 -22.41 -8.15 28.33
N TRP A 10 -21.72 -7.20 28.98
CA TRP A 10 -21.12 -6.06 28.27
C TRP A 10 -20.05 -6.48 27.27
N LEU A 11 -19.18 -7.44 27.64
CA LEU A 11 -18.21 -8.00 26.71
C LEU A 11 -18.89 -8.62 25.48
N ALA A 12 -19.93 -9.44 25.69
CA ALA A 12 -20.68 -10.04 24.60
C ALA A 12 -21.34 -8.98 23.70
N VAL A 13 -21.94 -7.93 24.28
CA VAL A 13 -22.53 -6.81 23.52
C VAL A 13 -21.47 -6.10 22.68
N ILE A 14 -20.31 -5.78 23.26
CA ILE A 14 -19.19 -5.13 22.54
C ILE A 14 -18.75 -6.02 21.38
N CYS A 15 -18.50 -7.31 21.62
CA CYS A 15 -18.11 -8.24 20.57
C CYS A 15 -19.15 -8.30 19.44
N VAL A 16 -20.43 -8.49 19.75
CA VAL A 16 -21.50 -8.57 18.74
C VAL A 16 -21.58 -7.29 17.90
N LEU A 17 -21.55 -6.12 18.54
CA LEU A 17 -21.61 -4.84 17.82
C LEU A 17 -20.36 -4.60 16.97
N SER A 18 -19.17 -4.87 17.49
CA SER A 18 -17.92 -4.73 16.74
C SER A 18 -17.86 -5.66 15.53
N PHE A 19 -18.25 -6.93 15.68
CA PHE A 19 -18.30 -7.88 14.56
C PHE A 19 -19.40 -7.54 13.55
N ALA A 20 -20.54 -7.01 13.99
CA ALA A 20 -21.60 -6.54 13.09
C ALA A 20 -21.11 -5.38 12.20
N VAL A 21 -20.44 -4.38 12.80
CA VAL A 21 -19.83 -3.28 12.05
C VAL A 21 -18.75 -3.78 11.10
N LEU A 22 -17.87 -4.68 11.55
CA LEU A 22 -16.83 -5.26 10.71
C LEU A 22 -17.40 -6.03 9.50
N GLY A 23 -18.43 -6.84 9.72
CA GLY A 23 -19.08 -7.60 8.64
C GLY A 23 -19.82 -6.69 7.65
N TRP A 24 -20.46 -5.63 8.14
CA TRP A 24 -21.11 -4.63 7.29
C TRP A 24 -20.08 -3.88 6.43
N VAL A 25 -19.03 -3.33 7.03
CA VAL A 25 -17.96 -2.61 6.30
C VAL A 25 -17.24 -3.55 5.33
N GLY A 26 -17.00 -4.81 5.70
CA GLY A 26 -16.41 -5.80 4.80
C GLY A 26 -17.26 -6.07 3.55
N THR A 27 -18.58 -6.04 3.67
CA THR A 27 -19.50 -6.19 2.54
C THR A 27 -19.42 -4.99 1.61
N GLU A 28 -19.37 -3.77 2.16
CA GLU A 28 -19.20 -2.54 1.37
C GLU A 28 -17.86 -2.52 0.62
N ILE A 29 -16.76 -2.95 1.27
CA ILE A 29 -15.44 -3.06 0.62
C ILE A 29 -15.51 -3.99 -0.59
N TYR A 30 -16.19 -5.15 -0.46
CA TYR A 30 -16.30 -6.12 -1.54
C TYR A 30 -17.09 -5.57 -2.74
N LEU A 31 -18.18 -4.84 -2.48
CA LEU A 31 -19.05 -4.30 -3.53
C LEU A 31 -18.49 -3.04 -4.21
N THR A 32 -17.66 -2.27 -3.50
CA THR A 32 -17.12 -0.98 -3.97
C THR A 32 -15.65 -1.01 -4.36
N ALA A 33 -15.03 -2.21 -4.35
CA ALA A 33 -13.65 -2.40 -4.77
C ALA A 33 -13.43 -1.93 -6.23
N PRO A 34 -12.23 -1.41 -6.56
CA PRO A 34 -11.89 -1.09 -7.94
C PRO A 34 -11.98 -2.35 -8.82
N PRO A 35 -12.68 -2.31 -9.95
CA PRO A 35 -12.82 -3.47 -10.82
C PRO A 35 -11.46 -3.82 -11.45
N ILE A 36 -11.17 -5.12 -11.56
CA ILE A 36 -10.03 -5.59 -12.34
C ILE A 36 -10.47 -5.71 -13.80
N PRO A 37 -9.90 -4.94 -14.74
CA PRO A 37 -10.30 -4.98 -16.13
C PRO A 37 -9.90 -6.31 -16.78
N LYS A 38 -10.72 -6.76 -17.74
CA LYS A 38 -10.34 -7.80 -18.69
C LYS A 38 -9.32 -7.30 -19.70
N GLN A 39 -9.40 -6.03 -20.09
CA GLN A 39 -8.42 -5.47 -21.03
C GLN A 39 -8.34 -3.95 -20.89
N VAL A 40 -7.20 -3.41 -21.30
CA VAL A 40 -6.94 -1.99 -21.41
C VAL A 40 -6.61 -1.69 -22.86
N ILE A 41 -7.41 -0.84 -23.50
CA ILE A 41 -7.30 -0.52 -24.91
C ILE A 41 -7.23 0.99 -25.12
N SER A 42 -6.69 1.43 -26.26
CA SER A 42 -6.86 2.81 -26.72
C SER A 42 -8.16 2.98 -27.50
N THR A 43 -8.66 4.21 -27.62
CA THR A 43 -9.79 4.54 -28.50
C THR A 43 -9.54 4.24 -29.97
N GLN A 44 -8.27 4.05 -30.38
CA GLN A 44 -7.88 3.62 -31.72
C GLN A 44 -7.87 2.09 -31.89
N GLY A 45 -8.21 1.34 -30.84
CA GLY A 45 -8.26 -0.13 -30.85
C GLY A 45 -6.93 -0.83 -30.57
N ALA A 46 -5.87 -0.09 -30.20
CA ALA A 46 -4.62 -0.72 -29.76
C ALA A 46 -4.82 -1.36 -28.38
N VAL A 47 -4.48 -2.64 -28.22
CA VAL A 47 -4.52 -3.33 -26.93
C VAL A 47 -3.21 -3.06 -26.20
N LEU A 48 -3.30 -2.51 -24.98
CA LEU A 48 -2.15 -2.27 -24.11
C LEU A 48 -1.93 -3.42 -23.16
N PHE A 49 -3.01 -3.83 -22.48
CA PHE A 49 -3.02 -4.96 -21.58
C PHE A 49 -4.20 -5.88 -21.92
N SER A 50 -3.92 -7.16 -22.10
CA SER A 50 -4.87 -8.21 -22.48
C SER A 50 -5.43 -8.93 -21.26
N GLU A 51 -6.40 -9.82 -21.49
CA GLU A 51 -7.05 -10.60 -20.45
C GLU A 51 -6.07 -11.46 -19.67
N GLY A 52 -6.16 -11.37 -18.34
CA GLY A 52 -5.26 -12.06 -17.41
C GLY A 52 -3.94 -11.35 -17.13
N GLN A 53 -3.55 -10.31 -17.87
CA GLN A 53 -2.25 -9.65 -17.65
C GLN A 53 -2.19 -8.90 -16.32
N VAL A 54 -3.29 -8.32 -15.83
CA VAL A 54 -3.31 -7.66 -14.51
C VAL A 54 -3.07 -8.69 -13.40
N GLN A 55 -3.74 -9.85 -13.47
CA GLN A 55 -3.57 -10.94 -12.50
C GLN A 55 -2.17 -11.52 -12.55
N ARG A 56 -1.66 -11.83 -13.75
CA ARG A 56 -0.28 -12.31 -13.91
C ARG A 56 0.74 -11.28 -13.43
N GLY A 57 0.52 -10.00 -13.70
CA GLY A 57 1.38 -8.92 -13.21
C GLY A 57 1.39 -8.83 -11.68
N GLN A 58 0.25 -9.10 -11.03
CA GLN A 58 0.17 -9.19 -9.57
C GLN A 58 0.96 -10.38 -9.03
N GLU A 59 0.83 -11.55 -9.66
CA GLU A 59 1.60 -12.75 -9.30
C GLU A 59 3.10 -12.55 -9.49
N ALA A 60 3.50 -11.88 -10.57
CA ALA A 60 4.88 -11.46 -10.83
C ALA A 60 5.38 -10.50 -9.74
N TRP A 61 4.59 -9.48 -9.38
CA TRP A 61 4.97 -8.58 -8.29
C TRP A 61 5.15 -9.33 -6.96
N LEU A 62 4.26 -10.28 -6.64
CA LEU A 62 4.38 -11.11 -5.44
C LEU A 62 5.62 -12.01 -5.47
N SER A 63 5.95 -12.61 -6.62
CA SER A 63 7.14 -13.46 -6.78
C SER A 63 8.44 -12.67 -6.67
N ALA A 64 8.44 -11.40 -7.09
CA ALA A 64 9.56 -10.48 -6.93
C ALA A 64 9.75 -9.92 -5.49
N GLY A 65 8.98 -10.43 -4.51
CA GLY A 65 9.06 -10.03 -3.10
C GLY A 65 7.87 -9.20 -2.62
N GLY A 66 6.99 -8.75 -3.53
CA GLY A 66 5.76 -8.04 -3.21
C GLY A 66 5.96 -6.84 -2.29
N GLN A 67 5.29 -6.87 -1.14
CA GLN A 67 5.36 -5.82 -0.11
C GLN A 67 6.68 -5.76 0.65
N GLN A 68 7.60 -6.73 0.47
CA GLN A 68 8.92 -6.65 1.10
C GLN A 68 9.90 -5.81 0.27
N LEU A 69 9.65 -5.66 -1.04
CA LEU A 69 10.53 -4.91 -1.92
C LEU A 69 10.18 -3.41 -1.95
N GLY A 70 8.89 -3.09 -2.11
CA GLY A 70 8.36 -1.72 -2.04
C GLY A 70 6.92 -1.76 -1.56
N SER A 71 6.14 -0.74 -1.89
CA SER A 71 4.73 -0.67 -1.48
C SER A 71 3.76 -0.54 -2.65
N VAL A 72 2.53 -0.99 -2.42
CA VAL A 72 1.37 -0.75 -3.29
C VAL A 72 0.26 -0.25 -2.39
N TRP A 73 -0.33 0.89 -2.74
CA TRP A 73 -1.37 1.54 -1.92
C TRP A 73 -0.93 1.83 -0.48
N GLY A 74 0.34 2.20 -0.31
CA GLY A 74 0.95 2.59 0.96
C GLY A 74 1.29 1.42 1.87
N HIS A 75 1.03 0.18 1.46
CA HIS A 75 1.34 -1.02 2.25
C HIS A 75 2.55 -1.73 1.65
N GLY A 76 3.64 -1.78 2.41
CA GLY A 76 4.87 -2.48 2.06
C GLY A 76 6.09 -1.90 2.74
N SER A 77 7.26 -2.12 2.15
CA SER A 77 8.53 -1.59 2.62
C SER A 77 8.79 -0.19 2.07
N TYR A 78 9.86 0.44 2.58
CA TYR A 78 10.08 1.89 2.44
C TYR A 78 11.40 2.27 1.75
N VAL A 79 12.15 1.29 1.24
CA VAL A 79 13.40 1.57 0.51
C VAL A 79 13.09 1.84 -0.96
N ALA A 80 12.48 0.88 -1.65
CA ALA A 80 11.88 1.14 -2.95
C ALA A 80 10.60 2.00 -2.79
N PRO A 81 10.15 2.70 -3.84
CA PRO A 81 9.00 3.59 -3.76
C PRO A 81 7.69 2.81 -3.57
N ASP A 82 6.61 3.55 -3.35
CA ASP A 82 5.27 3.02 -3.64
C ASP A 82 5.04 3.01 -5.14
N TRP A 83 4.82 1.82 -5.71
CA TRP A 83 4.69 1.61 -7.14
C TRP A 83 3.41 2.24 -7.71
N SER A 84 2.32 2.29 -6.94
CA SER A 84 1.09 2.97 -7.37
C SER A 84 1.30 4.48 -7.47
N ALA A 85 2.01 5.07 -6.50
CA ALA A 85 2.30 6.50 -6.48
C ALA A 85 3.34 6.91 -7.53
N ASP A 86 4.43 6.15 -7.65
CA ASP A 86 5.49 6.42 -8.64
C ASP A 86 4.96 6.26 -10.07
N TRP A 87 4.18 5.22 -10.35
CA TRP A 87 3.52 5.06 -11.66
C TRP A 87 2.57 6.22 -11.94
N LEU A 88 1.67 6.55 -11.01
CA LEU A 88 0.71 7.63 -11.17
C LEU A 88 1.40 8.93 -11.55
N HIS A 89 2.46 9.27 -10.82
CA HIS A 89 3.21 10.49 -11.07
C HIS A 89 3.89 10.46 -12.44
N ARG A 90 4.62 9.37 -12.77
CA ARG A 90 5.30 9.23 -14.06
C ARG A 90 4.35 9.25 -15.24
N GLU A 91 3.20 8.61 -15.14
CA GLU A 91 2.15 8.63 -16.17
C GLU A 91 1.64 10.06 -16.38
N ALA A 92 1.39 10.80 -15.30
CA ALA A 92 0.97 12.20 -15.35
C ALA A 92 2.04 13.11 -15.99
N LEU A 93 3.31 12.92 -15.63
CA LEU A 93 4.42 13.65 -16.27
C LEU A 93 4.51 13.33 -17.77
N ALA A 94 4.51 12.05 -18.12
CA ALA A 94 4.62 11.57 -19.51
C ALA A 94 3.47 12.09 -20.38
N LEU A 95 2.23 12.04 -19.88
CA LEU A 95 1.07 12.52 -20.60
C LEU A 95 1.13 14.03 -20.89
N ARG A 96 1.59 14.84 -19.93
CA ARG A 96 1.82 16.28 -20.16
C ARG A 96 2.89 16.51 -21.21
N THR A 97 3.97 15.73 -21.22
CA THR A 97 5.02 15.81 -22.24
C THR A 97 4.48 15.46 -23.63
N VAL A 98 3.68 14.40 -23.74
CA VAL A 98 3.03 14.00 -25.00
C VAL A 98 2.16 15.15 -25.55
N TRP A 99 1.31 15.75 -24.72
CA TRP A 99 0.49 16.89 -25.16
C TRP A 99 1.28 18.14 -25.45
N ALA A 100 2.28 18.50 -24.62
CA ALA A 100 3.13 19.67 -24.84
C ALA A 100 3.85 19.59 -26.19
N GLN A 101 4.39 18.41 -26.51
CA GLN A 101 5.04 18.17 -27.79
C GLN A 101 4.03 18.21 -28.96
N ARG A 102 2.86 17.58 -28.81
CA ARG A 102 1.83 17.55 -29.87
C ARG A 102 1.24 18.92 -30.16
N ASP A 103 0.88 19.67 -29.12
CA ASP A 103 0.09 20.91 -29.24
C ASP A 103 0.97 22.14 -29.47
N PHE A 104 2.20 22.13 -28.94
CA PHE A 104 3.07 23.30 -28.94
C PHE A 104 4.48 23.05 -29.47
N GLY A 105 4.86 21.80 -29.74
CA GLY A 105 6.19 21.43 -30.25
C GLY A 105 7.33 21.75 -29.28
N LYS A 106 7.04 21.85 -27.98
CA LYS A 106 8.00 22.27 -26.94
C LYS A 106 7.89 21.39 -25.69
N PRO A 107 8.97 21.25 -24.91
CA PRO A 107 8.90 20.67 -23.57
C PRO A 107 7.90 21.42 -22.69
N PHE A 108 7.20 20.71 -21.80
CA PHE A 108 6.18 21.27 -20.91
C PHE A 108 6.73 22.44 -20.07
N GLU A 109 7.97 22.33 -19.61
CA GLU A 109 8.67 23.30 -18.78
C GLU A 109 8.96 24.62 -19.52
N GLN A 110 8.95 24.60 -20.85
CA GLN A 110 9.20 25.77 -21.71
C GLN A 110 7.92 26.45 -22.20
N LEU A 111 6.75 25.92 -21.83
CA LEU A 111 5.46 26.52 -22.15
C LEU A 111 5.18 27.74 -21.25
N GLY A 112 4.36 28.66 -21.75
CA GLY A 112 3.87 29.78 -20.92
C GLY A 112 2.91 29.29 -19.84
N VAL A 113 2.79 30.04 -18.74
CA VAL A 113 1.95 29.68 -17.58
C VAL A 113 0.50 29.35 -17.98
N GLY A 114 -0.07 30.08 -18.95
CA GLY A 114 -1.42 29.79 -19.45
C GLY A 114 -1.54 28.43 -20.15
N GLN A 115 -0.55 28.06 -20.96
CA GLN A 115 -0.50 26.75 -21.64
C GLN A 115 -0.28 25.61 -20.65
N GLN A 116 0.59 25.82 -19.65
CA GLN A 116 0.79 24.86 -18.57
C GLN A 116 -0.50 24.65 -17.76
N ALA A 117 -1.22 25.74 -17.44
CA ALA A 117 -2.49 25.66 -16.71
C ALA A 117 -3.57 24.90 -17.51
N GLU A 118 -3.67 25.15 -18.82
CA GLU A 118 -4.56 24.42 -19.72
C GLU A 118 -4.26 22.91 -19.71
N LEU A 119 -2.99 22.52 -19.91
CA LEU A 119 -2.59 21.13 -19.92
C LEU A 119 -2.77 20.45 -18.55
N ASN A 120 -2.53 21.15 -17.45
CA ASN A 120 -2.76 20.62 -16.09
C ASN A 120 -4.25 20.39 -15.82
N ALA A 121 -5.14 21.32 -16.22
CA ALA A 121 -6.58 21.14 -16.07
C ALA A 121 -7.10 19.97 -16.93
N ARG A 122 -6.58 19.85 -18.16
CA ARG A 122 -6.86 18.71 -19.05
C ARG A 122 -6.37 17.39 -18.44
N LEU A 123 -5.17 17.39 -17.84
CA LEU A 123 -4.59 16.22 -17.18
C LEU A 123 -5.50 15.72 -16.06
N LYS A 124 -5.94 16.61 -15.16
CA LYS A 124 -6.88 16.25 -14.08
C LYS A 124 -8.12 15.58 -14.67
N SER A 125 -8.76 16.17 -15.67
CA SER A 125 -9.97 15.60 -16.27
C SER A 125 -9.72 14.23 -16.92
N GLU A 126 -8.59 14.06 -17.62
CA GLU A 126 -8.26 12.80 -18.30
C GLU A 126 -7.90 11.68 -17.32
N MET A 127 -7.10 11.98 -16.29
CA MET A 127 -6.63 10.99 -15.32
C MET A 127 -7.74 10.53 -14.38
N ARG A 128 -8.64 11.45 -13.97
CA ARG A 128 -9.73 11.15 -13.04
C ARG A 128 -10.97 10.54 -13.71
N ARG A 129 -11.14 10.72 -15.02
CA ARG A 129 -12.30 10.18 -15.74
C ARG A 129 -12.31 8.65 -15.69
N ASN A 130 -13.42 8.11 -15.21
CA ASN A 130 -13.65 6.68 -15.23
C ASN A 130 -14.08 6.21 -16.62
N THR A 131 -13.21 5.44 -17.27
CA THR A 131 -13.43 4.87 -18.60
C THR A 131 -13.59 3.35 -18.57
N TYR A 132 -13.85 2.78 -17.39
CA TYR A 132 -14.20 1.38 -17.23
C TYR A 132 -15.65 1.14 -17.66
N ASP A 133 -15.85 0.22 -18.60
CA ASP A 133 -17.16 -0.28 -19.00
C ASP A 133 -17.43 -1.64 -18.33
N ALA A 134 -18.42 -1.69 -17.45
CA ALA A 134 -18.79 -2.90 -16.73
C ALA A 134 -19.38 -4.00 -17.62
N ALA A 135 -19.96 -3.67 -18.78
CA ALA A 135 -20.54 -4.66 -19.69
C ALA A 135 -19.45 -5.44 -20.43
N THR A 136 -18.37 -4.76 -20.82
CA THR A 136 -17.25 -5.35 -21.55
C THR A 136 -16.05 -5.70 -20.66
N GLY A 137 -15.98 -5.15 -19.44
CA GLY A 137 -14.83 -5.25 -18.55
C GLY A 137 -13.60 -4.51 -19.06
N THR A 138 -13.77 -3.46 -19.87
CA THR A 138 -12.67 -2.79 -20.58
C THR A 138 -12.42 -1.39 -20.03
N ILE A 139 -11.15 -1.04 -19.80
CA ILE A 139 -10.72 0.36 -19.63
C ILE A 139 -10.30 0.91 -20.98
N THR A 140 -10.88 2.03 -21.39
CA THR A 140 -10.52 2.70 -22.66
C THR A 140 -9.73 3.98 -22.40
N LEU A 141 -8.54 4.09 -22.98
CA LEU A 141 -7.65 5.25 -22.84
C LEU A 141 -7.63 6.10 -24.11
N SER A 142 -7.38 7.42 -23.97
CA SER A 142 -7.02 8.24 -25.13
C SER A 142 -5.72 7.74 -25.77
N PRO A 143 -5.48 8.00 -27.05
CA PRO A 143 -4.25 7.59 -27.73
C PRO A 143 -2.99 8.16 -27.06
N GLU A 144 -3.07 9.39 -26.55
CA GLU A 144 -1.95 10.05 -25.88
C GLU A 144 -1.68 9.46 -24.50
N ARG A 145 -2.73 9.12 -23.73
CA ARG A 145 -2.57 8.40 -22.46
C ARG A 145 -2.04 6.99 -22.68
N ALA A 146 -2.47 6.33 -23.75
CA ALA A 146 -1.93 5.02 -24.14
C ALA A 146 -0.42 5.10 -24.47
N GLU A 147 0.02 6.14 -25.17
CA GLU A 147 1.45 6.40 -25.41
C GLU A 147 2.21 6.61 -24.09
N ALA A 148 1.68 7.44 -23.18
CA ALA A 148 2.27 7.68 -21.87
C ALA A 148 2.41 6.38 -21.05
N VAL A 149 1.35 5.55 -21.01
CA VAL A 149 1.37 4.23 -20.34
C VAL A 149 2.46 3.33 -20.92
N GLN A 150 2.64 3.29 -22.24
CA GLN A 150 3.71 2.50 -22.86
C GLN A 150 5.11 3.01 -22.51
N GLN A 151 5.30 4.33 -22.39
CA GLN A 151 6.58 4.91 -21.93
C GLN A 151 6.88 4.49 -20.49
N VAL A 152 5.90 4.55 -19.59
CA VAL A 152 6.07 4.14 -18.19
C VAL A 152 6.27 2.62 -18.08
N ALA A 153 5.55 1.81 -18.86
CA ALA A 153 5.74 0.36 -18.88
C ALA A 153 7.17 -0.05 -19.24
N LYS A 154 7.85 0.67 -20.16
CA LYS A 154 9.26 0.45 -20.49
C LYS A 154 10.18 0.71 -19.28
N HIS A 155 9.90 1.73 -18.48
CA HIS A 155 10.67 2.00 -17.27
C HIS A 155 10.60 0.83 -16.29
N TYR A 156 9.39 0.30 -16.02
CA TYR A 156 9.19 -0.79 -15.07
C TYR A 156 9.73 -2.13 -15.56
N THR A 157 9.59 -2.43 -16.85
CA THR A 157 10.21 -3.61 -17.46
C THR A 157 11.74 -3.54 -17.41
N GLY A 158 12.33 -2.37 -17.64
CA GLY A 158 13.79 -2.20 -17.46
C GLY A 158 14.23 -2.31 -16.00
N LEU A 159 13.44 -1.75 -15.07
CA LEU A 159 13.77 -1.70 -13.64
C LEU A 159 13.77 -3.08 -12.99
N PHE A 160 12.74 -3.89 -13.25
CA PHE A 160 12.61 -5.26 -12.74
C PHE A 160 13.38 -6.29 -13.58
N GLY A 161 13.76 -5.92 -14.80
CA GLY A 161 14.68 -6.66 -15.66
C GLY A 161 16.15 -6.31 -15.36
N ASP A 162 16.98 -6.33 -16.39
CA ASP A 162 18.45 -6.23 -16.32
C ASP A 162 19.03 -5.04 -17.11
N ASP A 163 18.22 -4.02 -17.41
CA ASP A 163 18.68 -2.83 -18.14
C ASP A 163 19.75 -2.06 -17.34
N ALA A 164 21.01 -2.16 -17.75
CA ALA A 164 22.16 -1.56 -17.07
C ALA A 164 22.04 -0.04 -16.83
N SER A 165 21.24 0.68 -17.60
CA SER A 165 20.99 2.12 -17.38
C SER A 165 20.27 2.41 -16.06
N LEU A 166 19.62 1.39 -15.47
CA LEU A 166 18.86 1.47 -14.22
C LEU A 166 19.58 0.83 -13.03
N ASP A 167 20.83 0.37 -13.17
CA ASP A 167 21.59 -0.29 -12.09
C ASP A 167 21.73 0.61 -10.86
N LYS A 168 22.03 1.89 -11.07
CA LYS A 168 22.12 2.87 -9.97
C LYS A 168 20.79 3.03 -9.24
N LEU A 169 19.68 3.00 -9.97
CA LEU A 169 18.35 3.12 -9.37
C LEU A 169 18.00 1.85 -8.58
N ARG A 170 18.34 0.68 -9.12
CA ARG A 170 18.19 -0.59 -8.39
C ARG A 170 19.01 -0.61 -7.11
N GLU A 171 20.25 -0.13 -7.14
CA GLU A 171 21.08 0.02 -5.93
C GLU A 171 20.38 0.92 -4.89
N GLN A 172 19.85 2.07 -5.31
CA GLN A 172 19.08 2.98 -4.43
C GLN A 172 17.81 2.35 -3.87
N TYR A 173 17.21 1.40 -4.60
CA TYR A 173 16.00 0.69 -4.18
C TYR A 173 16.29 -0.64 -3.48
N ALA A 174 17.58 -0.97 -3.23
CA ALA A 174 18.00 -2.27 -2.72
C ALA A 174 17.45 -3.46 -3.55
N MET A 175 17.42 -3.30 -4.86
CA MET A 175 16.95 -4.29 -5.83
C MET A 175 18.12 -5.00 -6.51
N ASN A 176 17.96 -6.30 -6.73
CA ASN A 176 18.83 -7.05 -7.63
C ASN A 176 18.44 -6.82 -9.10
N ALA A 177 19.40 -6.92 -10.01
CA ALA A 177 19.09 -6.99 -11.44
C ALA A 177 18.36 -8.31 -11.76
N GLY A 178 17.40 -8.26 -12.67
CA GLY A 178 16.64 -9.43 -13.09
C GLY A 178 15.77 -10.02 -11.98
N SER A 179 15.19 -9.19 -11.10
CA SER A 179 14.23 -9.62 -10.08
C SER A 179 13.07 -10.43 -10.66
N LEU A 180 12.74 -10.23 -11.93
CA LEU A 180 11.82 -11.06 -12.70
C LEU A 180 12.52 -11.68 -13.92
N PRO A 181 12.98 -12.94 -13.82
CA PRO A 181 13.68 -13.59 -14.92
C PRO A 181 12.76 -14.13 -16.03
N ASP A 182 11.48 -14.42 -15.74
CA ASP A 182 10.51 -14.83 -16.76
C ASP A 182 10.08 -13.60 -17.60
N PRO A 183 10.36 -13.57 -18.91
CA PRO A 183 9.97 -12.46 -19.78
C PRO A 183 8.47 -12.19 -19.80
N ALA A 184 7.64 -13.22 -19.64
CA ALA A 184 6.19 -13.05 -19.68
C ALA A 184 5.63 -12.46 -18.37
N ASP A 185 6.28 -12.71 -17.23
CA ASP A 185 5.99 -12.05 -15.96
C ASP A 185 6.44 -10.59 -16.00
N LEU A 186 7.64 -10.35 -16.52
CA LEU A 186 8.18 -9.01 -16.68
C LEU A 186 7.29 -8.15 -17.59
N GLN A 187 6.79 -8.71 -18.70
CA GLN A 187 5.85 -8.03 -19.59
C GLN A 187 4.47 -7.80 -18.98
N ALA A 188 4.03 -8.65 -18.04
CA ALA A 188 2.73 -8.52 -17.38
C ALA A 188 2.77 -7.54 -16.19
N LEU A 189 3.91 -7.38 -15.52
CA LEU A 189 4.06 -6.53 -14.32
C LEU A 189 3.49 -5.11 -14.49
N PRO A 190 3.77 -4.38 -15.60
CA PRO A 190 3.21 -3.04 -15.78
C PRO A 190 1.69 -2.98 -15.76
N ALA A 191 0.98 -4.05 -16.15
CA ALA A 191 -0.48 -4.08 -16.14
C ALA A 191 -1.05 -3.96 -14.72
N PHE A 192 -0.41 -4.63 -13.75
CA PHE A 192 -0.80 -4.58 -12.34
C PHE A 192 -0.52 -3.21 -11.72
N ILE A 193 0.67 -2.67 -11.95
CA ILE A 193 1.07 -1.35 -11.40
C ILE A 193 0.25 -0.23 -12.04
N PHE A 194 -0.01 -0.31 -13.35
CA PHE A 194 -0.96 0.57 -14.03
C PHE A 194 -2.34 0.51 -13.38
N TRP A 195 -2.88 -0.70 -13.15
CA TRP A 195 -4.20 -0.86 -12.55
C TRP A 195 -4.27 -0.28 -11.13
N SER A 196 -3.21 -0.46 -10.33
CA SER A 196 -3.17 0.08 -8.97
C SER A 196 -3.12 1.62 -8.98
N ALA A 197 -2.38 2.23 -9.90
CA ALA A 197 -2.33 3.68 -10.09
C ALA A 197 -3.62 4.25 -10.71
N TRP A 198 -4.21 3.56 -11.69
CA TRP A 198 -5.50 3.91 -12.28
C TRP A 198 -6.60 3.96 -11.21
N SER A 199 -6.65 2.93 -10.35
CA SER A 199 -7.59 2.89 -9.22
C SER A 199 -7.38 4.06 -8.26
N ALA A 200 -6.12 4.52 -8.13
CA ALA A 200 -5.75 5.58 -7.21
C ALA A 200 -6.12 7.00 -7.68
N ALA A 201 -6.25 7.20 -8.99
CA ALA A 201 -6.59 8.50 -9.59
C ALA A 201 -8.03 8.59 -10.11
N THR A 202 -8.61 7.47 -10.52
CA THR A 202 -9.91 7.43 -11.21
C THR A 202 -11.06 7.58 -10.24
N ASP A 203 -11.98 8.52 -10.53
CA ASP A 203 -13.19 8.75 -9.74
C ASP A 203 -14.09 7.50 -9.71
N ARG A 204 -14.69 7.24 -8.56
CA ARG A 204 -15.69 6.18 -8.41
C ARG A 204 -16.91 6.47 -9.29
N PRO A 205 -17.63 5.43 -9.77
CA PRO A 205 -18.86 5.63 -10.54
C PRO A 205 -19.88 6.48 -9.76
N GLY A 206 -20.31 7.59 -10.36
CA GLY A 206 -21.29 8.51 -9.75
C GLY A 206 -20.71 9.51 -8.75
N GLU A 207 -19.41 9.45 -8.45
CA GLU A 207 -18.72 10.40 -7.59
C GLU A 207 -17.91 11.39 -8.44
N THR A 208 -17.52 12.51 -7.84
CA THR A 208 -16.66 13.53 -8.48
C THR A 208 -15.58 13.93 -7.50
N ASP A 209 -14.32 13.95 -7.96
CA ASP A 209 -13.15 14.24 -7.13
C ASP A 209 -12.98 13.25 -5.94
N LEU A 210 -13.39 11.98 -6.13
CA LEU A 210 -13.20 10.89 -5.16
C LEU A 210 -12.78 9.60 -5.88
N SER A 211 -11.50 9.25 -5.76
CA SER A 211 -10.98 8.01 -6.37
C SER A 211 -11.36 6.74 -5.60
N TYR A 212 -11.13 5.56 -6.19
CA TYR A 212 -11.39 4.29 -5.50
C TYR A 212 -10.61 4.16 -4.18
N THR A 213 -9.42 4.76 -4.09
CA THR A 213 -8.55 4.79 -2.91
C THR A 213 -8.76 6.02 -2.02
N SER A 214 -9.87 6.74 -2.20
CA SER A 214 -10.19 7.94 -1.42
C SER A 214 -9.16 9.07 -1.58
N ASN A 215 -8.72 9.33 -2.81
CA ASN A 215 -7.71 10.33 -3.20
C ASN A 215 -6.31 10.11 -2.62
N TRP A 216 -6.00 8.87 -2.23
CA TRP A 216 -4.62 8.45 -2.00
C TRP A 216 -4.01 7.95 -3.32
N PRO A 217 -2.73 8.19 -3.65
CA PRO A 217 -1.73 8.96 -2.90
C PRO A 217 -1.87 10.44 -3.18
N HIS A 218 -1.26 11.28 -2.34
CA HIS A 218 -1.18 12.72 -2.60
C HIS A 218 -0.39 12.98 -3.89
N ASP A 219 -1.06 13.51 -4.90
CA ASP A 219 -0.45 14.03 -6.12
C ASP A 219 -1.24 15.25 -6.61
N ALA A 220 -0.57 16.41 -6.63
CA ALA A 220 -1.16 17.68 -6.99
C ALA A 220 -1.54 17.76 -8.49
N LEU A 221 -0.94 16.94 -9.36
CA LEU A 221 -1.22 16.97 -10.80
C LEU A 221 -2.60 16.40 -11.15
N VAL A 222 -3.10 15.48 -10.33
CA VAL A 222 -4.44 14.87 -10.48
C VAL A 222 -5.41 15.32 -9.40
N ASP A 223 -5.00 16.31 -8.59
CA ASP A 223 -5.76 16.85 -7.46
C ASP A 223 -6.18 15.78 -6.44
N ASN A 224 -5.28 14.83 -6.21
CA ASN A 224 -5.45 13.88 -5.11
C ASN A 224 -5.13 14.58 -3.79
N THR A 225 -6.17 15.16 -3.19
CA THR A 225 -6.12 15.81 -1.89
C THR A 225 -7.11 15.15 -0.91
N PRO A 226 -6.84 15.22 0.41
CA PRO A 226 -7.76 14.67 1.40
C PRO A 226 -9.17 15.26 1.24
N THR A 227 -10.17 14.39 1.24
CA THR A 227 -11.57 14.82 1.10
C THR A 227 -12.04 15.57 2.34
N ALA A 228 -13.08 16.40 2.18
CA ALA A 228 -13.71 17.08 3.31
C ALA A 228 -14.19 16.07 4.39
N GLY A 229 -14.72 14.92 3.96
CA GLY A 229 -15.12 13.84 4.85
C GLY A 229 -13.96 13.28 5.68
N ALA A 230 -12.80 13.06 5.07
CA ALA A 230 -11.61 12.61 5.78
C ALA A 230 -11.17 13.62 6.86
N GLY A 231 -11.21 14.92 6.54
CA GLY A 231 -10.91 15.99 7.50
C GLY A 231 -11.87 16.01 8.70
N ILE A 232 -13.18 15.90 8.46
CA ILE A 232 -14.20 15.89 9.52
C ILE A 232 -14.00 14.69 10.47
N TRP A 233 -13.85 13.48 9.93
CA TRP A 233 -13.68 12.28 10.73
C TRP A 233 -12.36 12.25 11.51
N SER A 234 -11.29 12.82 10.93
CA SER A 234 -10.01 12.98 11.62
C SER A 234 -10.18 13.82 12.90
N ILE A 235 -10.80 15.00 12.80
CA ILE A 235 -11.05 15.88 13.95
C ILE A 235 -12.01 15.22 14.96
N ALA A 236 -13.09 14.60 14.48
CA ALA A 236 -14.04 13.90 15.33
C ALA A 236 -13.36 12.79 16.15
N SER A 237 -12.45 12.02 15.54
CA SER A 237 -11.72 10.94 16.22
C SER A 237 -10.89 11.46 17.40
N VAL A 238 -10.23 12.61 17.26
CA VAL A 238 -9.44 13.23 18.33
C VAL A 238 -10.34 13.71 19.46
N ILE A 239 -11.47 14.34 19.13
CA ILE A 239 -12.46 14.77 20.13
C ILE A 239 -13.00 13.57 20.91
N PHE A 240 -13.40 12.50 20.22
CA PHE A 240 -13.89 11.28 20.86
C PHE A 240 -12.82 10.61 21.73
N MET A 241 -11.57 10.55 21.27
CA MET A 241 -10.46 10.02 22.06
C MET A 241 -10.29 10.80 23.37
N ILE A 242 -10.22 12.12 23.31
CA ILE A 242 -10.07 12.98 24.50
C ILE A 242 -11.26 12.82 25.43
N ALA A 243 -12.49 12.84 24.90
CA ALA A 243 -13.71 12.66 25.68
C ALA A 243 -13.76 11.28 26.35
N ALA A 244 -13.34 10.22 25.66
CA ALA A 244 -13.29 8.86 26.18
C ALA A 244 -12.25 8.73 27.30
N ILE A 245 -11.06 9.31 27.13
CA ILE A 245 -10.01 9.34 28.17
C ILE A 245 -10.51 10.11 29.40
N ALA A 246 -11.09 11.30 29.21
CA ALA A 246 -11.62 12.11 30.30
C ALA A 246 -12.78 11.39 31.03
N GLY A 247 -13.68 10.75 30.27
CA GLY A 247 -14.77 9.94 30.83
C GLY A 247 -14.25 8.74 31.62
N MET A 248 -13.20 8.07 31.13
CA MET A 248 -12.54 6.97 31.83
C MET A 248 -11.92 7.45 33.15
N ILE A 249 -11.19 8.56 33.14
CA ILE A 249 -10.59 9.16 34.36
C ILE A 249 -11.67 9.58 35.35
N PHE A 250 -12.76 10.20 34.89
CA PHE A 250 -13.88 10.59 35.75
C PHE A 250 -14.57 9.37 36.38
N TYR A 251 -14.81 8.32 35.59
CA TYR A 251 -15.42 7.08 36.10
C TYR A 251 -14.54 6.39 37.14
N HIS A 252 -13.24 6.26 36.89
CA HIS A 252 -12.32 5.60 37.84
C HIS A 252 -12.02 6.45 39.07
N SER A 253 -12.00 7.79 38.95
CA SER A 253 -11.78 8.67 40.12
C SER A 253 -12.99 8.74 41.06
N THR A 254 -14.19 8.46 40.55
CA THR A 254 -15.43 8.40 41.36
C THR A 254 -15.75 7.00 41.88
N ALA A 255 -15.22 5.96 41.24
CA ALA A 255 -15.28 4.59 41.73
C ALA A 255 -14.29 4.41 42.90
N LYS A 256 -14.75 3.82 44.00
CA LYS A 256 -13.83 3.36 45.04
C LYS A 256 -13.16 2.08 44.52
N GLU A 257 -11.85 2.13 44.29
CA GLU A 257 -11.07 0.91 44.15
C GLU A 257 -10.98 0.22 45.51
N GLU A 258 -11.13 -1.10 45.53
CA GLU A 258 -10.80 -1.87 46.71
C GLU A 258 -9.30 -1.69 46.98
N GLY A 259 -8.93 -1.51 48.24
CA GLY A 259 -7.52 -1.36 48.60
C GLY A 259 -6.73 -2.60 48.19
N ASP A 260 -5.43 -2.41 47.93
CA ASP A 260 -4.56 -3.51 47.52
C ASP A 260 -4.69 -4.70 48.49
N PRO A 261 -4.83 -5.93 47.95
CA PRO A 261 -4.81 -7.10 48.81
C PRO A 261 -3.47 -7.16 49.54
N THR A 262 -3.49 -7.56 50.81
CA THR A 262 -2.24 -7.77 51.55
C THR A 262 -1.40 -8.84 50.84
N PRO A 263 -0.17 -8.53 50.38
CA PRO A 263 0.64 -9.50 49.70
C PRO A 263 0.98 -10.66 50.64
N PRO A 264 1.06 -11.90 50.14
CA PRO A 264 1.48 -13.03 50.96
C PRO A 264 2.91 -12.80 51.46
N LYS A 265 3.20 -13.27 52.68
CA LYS A 265 4.51 -13.09 53.35
C LYS A 265 5.66 -13.81 52.65
N ALA A 266 5.34 -14.79 51.79
CA ALA A 266 6.28 -15.54 50.97
C ALA A 266 5.65 -15.76 49.59
N ASP A 267 6.49 -15.94 48.57
CA ASP A 267 6.03 -16.17 47.21
C ASP A 267 5.34 -17.55 47.11
N PRO A 268 4.04 -17.61 46.77
CA PRO A 268 3.29 -18.86 46.71
C PRO A 268 3.75 -19.80 45.59
N LEU A 269 4.58 -19.32 44.65
CA LEU A 269 5.11 -20.11 43.53
C LEU A 269 6.47 -20.75 43.85
N PHE A 270 7.18 -20.34 44.91
CA PHE A 270 8.52 -20.86 45.23
C PHE A 270 8.52 -22.31 45.72
N ASP A 271 7.48 -22.71 46.46
CA ASP A 271 7.31 -24.10 46.92
C ASP A 271 6.76 -25.04 45.83
N LEU A 272 6.41 -24.47 44.67
CA LEU A 272 5.81 -25.20 43.57
C LEU A 272 6.90 -25.98 42.81
N LYS A 273 6.95 -27.30 43.05
CA LYS A 273 7.90 -28.19 42.36
C LYS A 273 7.58 -28.22 40.86
N PRO A 274 8.50 -27.81 39.98
CA PRO A 274 8.22 -27.77 38.54
C PRO A 274 7.87 -29.16 38.02
N THR A 275 6.71 -29.28 37.40
CA THR A 275 6.28 -30.52 36.75
C THR A 275 7.18 -30.83 35.54
N PRO A 276 7.18 -32.07 35.03
CA PRO A 276 7.93 -32.40 33.82
C PRO A 276 7.57 -31.51 32.61
N SER A 277 6.31 -31.11 32.45
CA SER A 277 5.88 -30.21 31.38
C SER A 277 6.45 -28.79 31.56
N MET A 278 6.43 -28.24 32.78
CA MET A 278 7.06 -26.93 33.08
C MET A 278 8.57 -26.94 32.85
N LYS A 279 9.26 -28.06 33.10
CA LYS A 279 10.68 -28.19 32.79
C LYS A 279 10.94 -28.27 31.28
N ALA A 280 10.04 -28.91 30.54
CA ALA A 280 10.15 -29.03 29.08
C ALA A 280 10.00 -27.67 28.37
N THR A 281 9.26 -26.70 28.94
CA THR A 281 9.11 -25.37 28.35
C THR A 281 10.44 -24.62 28.21
N ARG A 282 11.49 -25.00 28.95
CA ARG A 282 12.85 -24.44 28.81
C ARG A 282 13.34 -24.47 27.36
N LYS A 283 12.96 -25.49 26.59
CA LYS A 283 13.30 -25.60 25.15
C LYS A 283 12.71 -24.44 24.34
N TYR A 284 11.48 -24.03 24.65
CA TYR A 284 10.81 -22.91 23.96
C TYR A 284 11.54 -21.59 24.23
N PHE A 285 12.02 -21.36 25.45
CA PHE A 285 12.81 -20.16 25.74
C PHE A 285 14.10 -20.09 24.90
N TYR A 286 14.82 -21.21 24.75
CA TYR A 286 16.01 -21.23 23.88
C TYR A 286 15.66 -21.00 22.40
N VAL A 287 14.55 -21.55 21.92
CA VAL A 287 14.07 -21.28 20.55
C VAL A 287 13.72 -19.81 20.38
N VAL A 288 13.01 -19.21 21.34
CA VAL A 288 12.66 -17.78 21.32
C VAL A 288 13.91 -16.90 21.30
N ILE A 289 14.90 -17.19 22.15
CA ILE A 289 16.18 -16.45 22.15
C ILE A 289 16.89 -16.60 20.81
N GLY A 290 16.95 -17.82 20.26
CA GLY A 290 17.55 -18.06 18.94
C GLY A 290 16.87 -17.28 17.81
N LEU A 291 15.53 -17.28 17.80
CA LEU A 291 14.75 -16.53 16.80
C LEU A 291 14.89 -15.01 16.96
N ILE A 292 14.98 -14.49 18.20
CA ILE A 292 15.24 -13.06 18.44
C ILE A 292 16.61 -12.67 17.89
N LEU A 293 17.65 -13.47 18.16
CA LEU A 293 18.99 -13.20 17.64
C LEU A 293 19.03 -13.26 16.11
N ALA A 294 18.35 -14.25 15.51
CA ALA A 294 18.22 -14.34 14.06
C ALA A 294 17.47 -13.13 13.47
N GLN A 295 16.36 -12.71 14.10
CA GLN A 295 15.58 -11.53 13.68
C GLN A 295 16.44 -10.26 13.74
N VAL A 296 17.19 -10.05 14.82
CA VAL A 296 18.10 -8.91 14.95
C VAL A 296 19.18 -8.96 13.86
N GLY A 297 19.75 -10.14 13.61
CA GLY A 297 20.72 -10.33 12.52
C GLY A 297 20.17 -9.98 11.14
N MET A 298 18.96 -10.47 10.81
CA MET A 298 18.29 -10.12 9.56
C MET A 298 17.96 -8.62 9.50
N GLY A 299 17.53 -8.02 10.61
CA GLY A 299 17.28 -6.58 10.69
C GLY A 299 18.52 -5.73 10.43
N VAL A 300 19.71 -6.17 10.89
CA VAL A 300 20.99 -5.52 10.57
C VAL A 300 21.27 -5.59 9.06
N ILE A 301 21.07 -6.75 8.43
CA ILE A 301 21.29 -6.92 6.98
C ILE A 301 20.35 -6.01 6.19
N THR A 302 19.04 -6.04 6.47
CA THR A 302 18.06 -5.22 5.76
C THR A 302 18.31 -3.72 5.94
N ALA A 303 18.66 -3.28 7.15
CA ALA A 303 18.98 -1.86 7.39
C ALA A 303 20.25 -1.41 6.65
N HIS A 304 21.21 -2.32 6.46
CA HIS A 304 22.44 -2.05 5.73
C HIS A 304 22.19 -1.85 4.22
N TYR A 305 21.27 -2.62 3.64
CA TYR A 305 20.86 -2.46 2.24
C TYR A 305 20.20 -1.11 1.94
N ALA A 306 19.55 -0.48 2.92
CA ALA A 306 19.04 0.88 2.76
C ALA A 306 20.15 1.94 2.59
N VAL A 307 21.42 1.58 2.85
CA VAL A 307 22.58 2.49 2.78
C VAL A 307 23.55 2.08 1.67
N GLU A 308 23.94 0.80 1.60
CA GLU A 308 24.91 0.26 0.62
C GLU A 308 24.23 -0.45 -0.58
N GLY A 309 22.91 -0.36 -0.69
CA GLY A 309 22.13 -0.96 -1.77
C GLY A 309 22.12 -2.48 -1.67
N HIS A 310 22.61 -3.18 -2.69
CA HIS A 310 22.55 -4.65 -2.77
C HIS A 310 23.83 -5.36 -2.26
N THR A 311 24.67 -4.66 -1.48
CA THR A 311 25.91 -5.22 -0.93
C THR A 311 25.97 -5.08 0.60
N PHE A 312 26.77 -5.93 1.24
CA PHE A 312 27.01 -5.89 2.70
C PHE A 312 28.51 -5.79 2.94
N PHE A 313 29.02 -4.58 3.17
CA PHE A 313 30.47 -4.27 3.24
C PHE A 313 31.23 -4.74 1.99
N GLY A 314 30.62 -4.55 0.81
CA GLY A 314 31.18 -4.98 -0.48
C GLY A 314 31.01 -6.47 -0.80
N PHE A 315 30.49 -7.29 0.13
CA PHE A 315 30.12 -8.66 -0.17
C PHE A 315 28.75 -8.72 -0.87
N PRO A 316 28.58 -9.51 -1.95
CA PRO A 316 27.33 -9.59 -2.72
C PRO A 316 26.28 -10.48 -2.04
N LEU A 317 26.00 -10.22 -0.75
CA LEU A 317 25.12 -11.05 0.07
C LEU A 317 23.67 -11.07 -0.45
N ALA A 318 23.22 -10.00 -1.12
CA ALA A 318 21.86 -9.88 -1.66
C ALA A 318 21.56 -10.91 -2.78
N GLN A 319 22.57 -11.58 -3.33
CA GLN A 319 22.35 -12.69 -4.27
C GLN A 319 21.74 -13.92 -3.59
N ILE A 320 21.89 -14.04 -2.27
CA ILE A 320 21.42 -15.17 -1.46
C ILE A 320 20.34 -14.71 -0.48
N LEU A 321 20.53 -13.54 0.13
CA LEU A 321 19.61 -12.93 1.10
C LEU A 321 19.28 -11.49 0.65
N PRO A 322 18.56 -11.30 -0.46
CA PRO A 322 18.05 -9.99 -0.85
C PRO A 322 17.07 -9.44 0.17
#